data_AF-A0A1A8P809-F1
#
_entry.id   AF-A0A1A8P809-F1
#
_cell.length_a   1.000
_cell.length_b   1.000
_cell.length_c   1.000
_cell.angle_alpha   90.00
_cell.angle_beta   90.00
_cell.angle_gamma   90.00
#
_symmetry.space_group_name_H-M   'P 1'
#
loop_
_entity.id
_entity.type
_entity.pdbx_description
1 polymer ?
#
loop_
_entity_poly.entity_id
_entity_poly.type
_entity_poly.pdbx_seq_one_letter_code
_entity_poly.pdbx_strand_id
1 'polypeptide(L)'
;MKGTRVLSLLLWLCLMYFVGIYLFVGGFLLVRLEVNRTSTCGDILEPGDGSGDFCGSQPRFRRAVLLIIDALKIDFARFDPSNTAPRPYENKIPVLEETLSSKPLQSRLYTFRADPPTTTMQRIKGFTTGSLPTFVDVGNNFASSAILEDNLIQQFGKTGKRVVFMGDDTWESLFPKKFHRSLPFPSFNVKDLHTVDNGILQHLYTTMMGDDWDVLVAHFLGVDHCGHRFGPDHPAMADKLTQMDGVIRSVIDRLQNDTLLVLMGDHGMTDTGDHGGESQKETDATLFLYSPSPIFPAPLSQKEPDVVPQTDLVPTLALLLGVPIPYSSVGQVLLPLFSPHGQTGSAVGGLSQLEALWINAKQVNRFLETYSSMAKDIPPESLSQLQQEFSRLSSEYLLTARESRLPSSHLVSALQAYLTSVRDICRATWARFNPVKMAAGLVLLASVCLVCFMMSELSPALMREKTAGLLAPVVVALAVGACAAAAQLLTRGYMETAWCLAAGAFS
;
A
#
# COMPACT_ATOMS: atom_id res chain seq x y z
N MET A 1 38.62 24.04 34.63
CA MET A 1 37.86 22.92 35.25
C MET A 1 36.35 23.12 35.35
N LYS A 2 35.80 24.35 35.34
CA LYS A 2 34.33 24.58 35.36
C LYS A 2 33.66 24.40 33.99
N GLY A 3 34.27 24.92 32.91
CA GLY A 3 33.72 24.82 31.55
C GLY A 3 33.65 23.38 31.00
N THR A 4 34.60 22.52 31.36
CA THR A 4 34.62 21.11 30.92
C THR A 4 33.44 20.32 31.49
N ARG A 5 33.07 20.54 32.76
CA ARG A 5 31.93 19.85 33.38
C ARG A 5 30.58 20.28 32.79
N VAL A 6 30.43 21.57 32.49
CA VAL A 6 29.22 22.11 31.83
C VAL A 6 29.13 21.57 30.40
N LEU A 7 30.24 21.55 29.67
CA LEU A 7 30.29 21.00 28.32
C LEU A 7 29.95 19.50 28.31
N SER A 8 30.50 18.70 29.22
CA SER A 8 30.15 17.27 29.32
C SER A 8 28.68 17.03 29.62
N LEU A 9 28.06 17.86 30.47
CA LEU A 9 26.63 17.78 30.78
C LEU A 9 25.75 18.14 29.57
N LEU A 10 26.13 19.19 28.84
CA LEU A 10 25.43 19.58 27.60
C LEU A 10 25.56 18.49 26.52
N LEU A 11 26.75 17.91 26.34
CA LEU A 11 26.96 16.80 25.41
C LEU A 11 26.12 15.57 25.79
N TRP A 12 26.03 15.26 27.09
CA TRP A 12 25.19 14.17 27.58
C TRP A 12 23.70 14.44 27.30
N LEU A 13 23.20 15.65 27.56
CA LEU A 13 21.82 16.03 27.23
C LEU A 13 21.54 15.93 25.73
N CYS A 14 22.45 16.42 24.88
CA CYS A 14 22.35 16.28 23.43
C CYS A 14 22.30 14.82 22.98
N LEU A 15 23.12 13.96 23.58
CA LEU A 15 23.12 12.52 23.30
C LEU A 15 21.77 11.89 23.68
N MET A 16 21.21 12.26 24.84
CA MET A 16 19.91 11.73 25.30
C MET A 16 18.76 12.19 24.40
N TYR A 17 18.76 13.45 23.94
CA TYR A 17 17.84 13.93 22.91
C TYR A 17 17.99 13.12 21.61
N PHE A 18 19.22 12.91 21.16
CA PHE A 18 19.49 12.14 19.95
C PHE A 18 18.96 10.70 20.07
N VAL A 19 19.20 10.01 21.19
CA VAL A 19 18.68 8.66 21.45
C VAL A 19 17.15 8.66 21.51
N GLY A 20 16.54 9.66 22.16
CA GLY A 20 15.08 9.79 22.24
C GLY A 20 14.43 9.99 20.87
N ILE A 21 14.99 10.89 20.05
CA ILE A 21 14.57 11.11 18.67
C ILE A 21 14.77 9.83 17.85
N TYR A 22 15.93 9.18 17.95
CA TYR A 22 16.23 7.96 17.22
C TYR A 22 15.24 6.83 17.55
N LEU A 23 14.91 6.62 18.83
CA LEU A 23 13.91 5.64 19.25
C LEU A 23 12.53 5.97 18.69
N PHE A 24 12.12 7.23 18.78
CA PHE A 24 10.83 7.67 18.26
C PHE A 24 10.74 7.48 16.74
N VAL A 25 11.72 8.01 16.01
CA VAL A 25 11.84 7.92 14.56
C VAL A 25 11.95 6.46 14.10
N GLY A 26 12.73 5.61 14.79
CA GLY A 26 12.85 4.19 14.46
C GLY A 26 11.63 3.33 14.82
N GLY A 27 10.62 3.91 15.49
CA GLY A 27 9.29 3.31 15.65
C GLY A 27 8.21 3.95 14.77
N PHE A 28 8.41 5.21 14.38
CA PHE A 28 7.47 5.99 13.58
C PHE A 28 7.71 5.87 12.07
N LEU A 29 8.97 5.99 11.62
CA LEU A 29 9.31 5.88 10.20
C LEU A 29 9.31 4.43 9.78
N LEU A 30 8.36 4.13 8.91
CA LEU A 30 8.37 2.95 8.06
C LEU A 30 9.44 3.19 6.98
N VAL A 31 10.39 2.28 6.85
CA VAL A 31 11.51 2.36 5.89
C VAL A 31 11.69 1.01 5.22
N ARG A 32 11.83 1.02 3.90
CA ARG A 32 12.16 -0.13 3.06
C ARG A 32 13.19 0.31 2.01
N LEU A 33 14.02 -0.63 1.59
CA LEU A 33 14.93 -0.42 0.46
C LEU A 33 14.19 -0.67 -0.87
N GLU A 34 14.27 0.29 -1.80
CA GLU A 34 13.68 0.12 -3.13
C GLU A 34 14.53 -0.80 -4.01
N VAL A 35 13.89 -1.78 -4.64
CA VAL A 35 14.58 -2.67 -5.58
C VAL A 35 14.40 -2.17 -7.00
N ASN A 36 15.49 -1.67 -7.60
CA ASN A 36 15.51 -1.20 -8.98
C ASN A 36 15.67 -2.35 -9.98
N ARG A 37 14.64 -3.19 -10.07
CA ARG A 37 14.50 -4.28 -11.05
C ARG A 37 13.12 -4.19 -11.69
N THR A 38 13.00 -4.68 -12.91
CA THR A 38 11.71 -4.74 -13.62
C THR A 38 11.44 -6.17 -14.05
N SER A 39 10.21 -6.65 -13.83
CA SER A 39 9.72 -7.89 -14.39
C SER A 39 9.60 -7.80 -15.92
N THR A 40 9.84 -8.92 -16.58
CA THR A 40 9.67 -9.11 -18.02
C THR A 40 8.78 -10.33 -18.30
N CYS A 41 8.20 -10.38 -19.50
CA CYS A 41 7.38 -11.53 -19.91
C CYS A 41 8.18 -12.85 -19.95
N GLY A 42 9.48 -12.76 -20.24
CA GLY A 42 10.39 -13.91 -20.21
C GLY A 42 10.65 -14.48 -18.82
N ASP A 43 10.42 -13.72 -17.75
CA ASP A 43 10.57 -14.22 -16.38
C ASP A 43 9.50 -15.26 -16.01
N ILE A 44 8.43 -15.31 -16.81
CA ILE A 44 7.18 -15.99 -16.49
C ILE A 44 7.16 -17.43 -17.08
N LEU A 45 8.04 -17.75 -18.03
CA LEU A 45 8.25 -19.09 -18.61
C LEU A 45 9.61 -19.67 -18.10
N GLU A 46 9.85 -20.96 -17.85
CA GLU A 46 9.12 -22.22 -18.11
C GLU A 46 9.72 -23.38 -17.20
N PRO A 47 9.32 -24.68 -17.28
CA PRO A 47 9.71 -25.54 -18.41
C PRO A 47 8.65 -26.57 -18.88
N GLY A 48 8.30 -26.47 -20.16
CA GLY A 48 7.38 -27.33 -20.89
C GLY A 48 7.26 -27.02 -22.40
N ASP A 49 8.27 -26.43 -23.05
CA ASP A 49 8.50 -26.25 -24.50
C ASP A 49 7.26 -25.93 -25.37
N GLY A 50 6.24 -25.29 -24.80
CA GLY A 50 4.89 -25.49 -25.33
C GLY A 50 3.73 -24.93 -24.53
N SER A 51 3.80 -23.67 -24.09
CA SER A 51 2.60 -22.82 -24.10
C SER A 51 3.03 -21.34 -24.12
N GLY A 52 2.48 -20.59 -25.08
CA GLY A 52 2.98 -19.28 -25.49
C GLY A 52 3.14 -18.26 -24.37
N ASP A 53 4.06 -17.32 -24.59
CA ASP A 53 4.23 -16.09 -23.79
C ASP A 53 2.86 -15.56 -23.36
N PHE A 54 2.53 -15.60 -22.06
CA PHE A 54 1.22 -15.16 -21.58
C PHE A 54 0.99 -13.67 -21.93
N CYS A 55 2.05 -12.87 -22.06
CA CYS A 55 1.98 -11.48 -22.54
C CYS A 55 1.64 -11.40 -24.04
N GLY A 56 2.04 -12.42 -24.81
CA GLY A 56 1.70 -12.59 -26.23
C GLY A 56 0.34 -13.28 -26.46
N SER A 57 -0.18 -13.98 -25.45
CA SER A 57 -1.52 -14.56 -25.46
C SER A 57 -2.61 -13.48 -25.36
N GLN A 58 -3.84 -13.77 -25.80
CA GLN A 58 -4.94 -12.83 -25.60
C GLN A 58 -5.28 -12.75 -24.10
N PRO A 59 -5.15 -11.57 -23.46
CA PRO A 59 -5.49 -11.39 -22.07
C PRO A 59 -7.01 -11.53 -21.85
N ARG A 60 -7.41 -11.71 -20.59
CA ARG A 60 -8.84 -11.77 -20.23
C ARG A 60 -9.57 -10.46 -20.59
N PHE A 61 -8.93 -9.33 -20.35
CA PHE A 61 -9.42 -8.01 -20.76
C PHE A 61 -8.41 -7.32 -21.67
N ARG A 62 -8.91 -6.74 -22.75
CA ARG A 62 -8.11 -5.88 -23.60
C ARG A 62 -7.95 -4.50 -22.98
N ARG A 63 -9.02 -4.00 -22.36
CA ARG A 63 -9.10 -2.65 -21.81
C ARG A 63 -9.44 -2.64 -20.32
N ALA A 64 -9.03 -1.59 -19.62
CA ALA A 64 -9.47 -1.32 -18.26
C ALA A 64 -9.73 0.16 -18.00
N VAL A 65 -10.77 0.46 -17.23
CA VAL A 65 -11.03 1.78 -16.64
C VAL A 65 -10.75 1.70 -15.15
N LEU A 66 -9.73 2.42 -14.69
CA LEU A 66 -9.43 2.65 -13.29
C LEU A 66 -10.10 3.97 -12.88
N LEU A 67 -11.30 3.86 -12.31
CA LEU A 67 -12.06 4.99 -11.78
C LEU A 67 -11.73 5.12 -10.30
N ILE A 68 -10.87 6.08 -9.96
CA ILE A 68 -10.37 6.30 -8.62
C ILE A 68 -11.10 7.51 -8.05
N ILE A 69 -11.77 7.34 -6.93
CA ILE A 69 -12.44 8.42 -6.20
C ILE A 69 -11.71 8.55 -4.87
N ASP A 70 -10.95 9.63 -4.71
CA ASP A 70 -10.14 9.88 -3.52
C ASP A 70 -11.01 9.90 -2.25
N ALA A 71 -10.53 9.21 -1.21
CA ALA A 71 -11.21 9.00 0.06
C ALA A 71 -12.61 8.35 -0.03
N LEU A 72 -12.89 7.55 -1.06
CA LEU A 72 -14.12 6.76 -1.16
C LEU A 72 -14.11 5.59 -0.16
N LYS A 73 -14.42 5.89 1.11
CA LYS A 73 -14.52 4.89 2.17
C LYS A 73 -15.66 3.89 1.92
N ILE A 74 -15.49 2.65 2.40
CA ILE A 74 -16.44 1.56 2.11
C ILE A 74 -17.89 1.88 2.48
N ASP A 75 -18.13 2.64 3.55
CA ASP A 75 -19.51 2.94 3.97
C ASP A 75 -20.24 3.88 2.99
N PHE A 76 -19.52 4.67 2.18
CA PHE A 76 -20.14 5.52 1.14
C PHE A 76 -20.71 4.68 -0.01
N ALA A 77 -20.12 3.50 -0.25
CA ALA A 77 -20.49 2.59 -1.31
C ALA A 77 -21.57 1.58 -0.89
N ARG A 78 -21.90 1.48 0.41
CA ARG A 78 -22.95 0.59 0.91
C ARG A 78 -24.32 1.23 0.78
N PHE A 79 -25.30 0.41 0.45
CA PHE A 79 -26.70 0.81 0.39
C PHE A 79 -27.52 -0.01 1.39
N ASP A 80 -28.28 0.67 2.25
CA ASP A 80 -29.22 0.05 3.16
C ASP A 80 -30.65 0.52 2.85
N PRO A 81 -31.49 -0.32 2.24
CA PRO A 81 -32.88 0.04 1.93
C PRO A 81 -33.75 0.21 3.19
N SER A 82 -33.33 -0.30 4.34
CA SER A 82 -34.06 -0.19 5.61
C SER A 82 -33.76 1.10 6.38
N ASN A 83 -32.72 1.84 5.98
CA ASN A 83 -32.34 3.10 6.60
C ASN A 83 -33.31 4.22 6.20
N THR A 84 -34.25 4.52 7.10
CA THR A 84 -35.31 5.52 6.90
C THR A 84 -34.85 6.97 7.14
N ALA A 85 -33.71 7.17 7.78
CA ALA A 85 -33.15 8.48 8.08
C ALA A 85 -31.63 8.50 7.81
N PRO A 86 -31.22 8.33 6.55
CA PRO A 86 -29.81 8.23 6.20
C PRO A 86 -29.07 9.53 6.49
N ARG A 87 -27.84 9.41 6.98
CA ARG A 87 -26.90 10.52 7.05
C ARG A 87 -26.63 11.07 5.64
N PRO A 88 -26.10 12.30 5.50
CA PRO A 88 -25.84 12.92 4.21
C PRO A 88 -25.01 12.05 3.26
N TYR A 89 -24.05 11.27 3.77
CA TYR A 89 -23.22 10.40 2.95
C TYR A 89 -23.82 9.01 2.66
N GLU A 90 -24.88 8.60 3.35
CA GLU A 90 -25.45 7.26 3.24
C GLU A 90 -26.42 7.16 2.05
N ASN A 91 -26.43 6.01 1.39
CA ASN A 91 -27.32 5.70 0.26
C ASN A 91 -27.23 6.69 -0.92
N LYS A 92 -26.06 7.28 -1.17
CA LYS A 92 -25.82 8.27 -2.25
C LYS A 92 -25.24 7.69 -3.53
N ILE A 93 -24.81 6.43 -3.51
CA ILE A 93 -24.29 5.71 -4.68
C ILE A 93 -25.11 4.42 -4.92
N PRO A 94 -26.44 4.51 -5.14
CA PRO A 94 -27.30 3.34 -5.33
C PRO A 94 -26.92 2.47 -6.55
N VAL A 95 -26.25 3.03 -7.56
CA VAL A 95 -25.87 2.27 -8.78
C VAL A 95 -25.02 1.03 -8.46
N LEU A 96 -24.26 1.04 -7.37
CA LEU A 96 -23.45 -0.12 -6.97
C LEU A 96 -24.36 -1.28 -6.54
N GLU A 97 -25.31 -1.04 -5.63
CA GLU A 97 -26.25 -2.06 -5.18
C GLU A 97 -27.18 -2.52 -6.31
N GLU A 98 -27.68 -1.60 -7.14
CA GLU A 98 -28.45 -1.94 -8.34
C GLU A 98 -27.69 -2.90 -9.26
N THR A 99 -26.39 -2.66 -9.46
CA THR A 99 -25.53 -3.50 -10.32
C THR A 99 -25.24 -4.83 -9.65
N LEU A 100 -24.92 -4.86 -8.36
CA LEU A 100 -24.68 -6.10 -7.60
C LEU A 100 -25.89 -7.03 -7.63
N SER A 101 -27.08 -6.47 -7.42
CA SER A 101 -28.34 -7.22 -7.41
C SER A 101 -28.75 -7.70 -8.81
N SER A 102 -28.60 -6.85 -9.84
CA SER A 102 -29.04 -7.21 -11.20
C SER A 102 -28.03 -8.05 -11.99
N LYS A 103 -26.74 -7.92 -11.68
CA LYS A 103 -25.64 -8.55 -12.45
C LYS A 103 -24.62 -9.25 -11.53
N PRO A 104 -25.04 -10.22 -10.71
CA PRO A 104 -24.22 -10.85 -9.67
C PRO A 104 -23.07 -11.72 -10.20
N LEU A 105 -22.96 -12.01 -11.50
CA LEU A 105 -21.79 -12.70 -12.08
C LEU A 105 -20.78 -11.73 -12.72
N GLN A 106 -21.17 -10.47 -12.87
CA GLN A 106 -20.41 -9.42 -13.54
C GLN A 106 -19.78 -8.46 -12.53
N SER A 107 -20.33 -8.37 -11.31
CA SER A 107 -19.88 -7.41 -10.31
C SER A 107 -19.64 -7.97 -8.91
N ARG A 108 -18.71 -7.34 -8.20
CA ARG A 108 -18.46 -7.51 -6.76
C ARG A 108 -18.08 -6.19 -6.11
N LEU A 109 -18.45 -6.06 -4.84
CA LEU A 109 -18.04 -4.98 -3.95
C LEU A 109 -17.28 -5.60 -2.78
N TYR A 110 -16.09 -5.09 -2.51
CA TYR A 110 -15.22 -5.51 -1.41
C TYR A 110 -14.81 -4.29 -0.60
N THR A 111 -14.54 -4.53 0.69
CA THR A 111 -13.73 -3.58 1.48
C THR A 111 -12.30 -3.63 0.94
N PHE A 112 -11.76 -2.48 0.55
CA PHE A 112 -10.41 -2.35 -0.02
C PHE A 112 -9.48 -1.75 1.02
N ARG A 113 -8.68 -2.59 1.67
CA ARG A 113 -7.92 -2.18 2.84
C ARG A 113 -6.55 -1.65 2.47
N ALA A 114 -6.33 -0.38 2.71
CA ALA A 114 -5.04 0.29 2.60
C ALA A 114 -4.14 -0.03 3.80
N ASP A 115 -2.84 -0.17 3.54
CA ASP A 115 -1.82 -0.15 4.59
C ASP A 115 -1.42 1.29 4.93
N PRO A 116 -1.16 1.63 6.19
CA PRO A 116 -0.74 2.98 6.55
C PRO A 116 0.65 3.31 5.97
N PRO A 117 0.97 4.59 5.69
CA PRO A 117 0.10 5.76 5.89
C PRO A 117 -0.96 5.93 4.78
N THR A 118 -2.16 6.33 5.17
CA THR A 118 -3.33 6.50 4.29
C THR A 118 -3.34 7.86 3.59
N THR A 119 -2.21 8.29 3.03
CA THR A 119 -2.12 9.53 2.22
C THR A 119 -2.14 9.20 0.74
N THR A 120 -2.81 10.04 -0.06
CA THR A 120 -3.03 9.84 -1.51
C THR A 120 -1.79 9.41 -2.27
N MET A 121 -0.67 10.15 -2.15
CA MET A 121 0.58 9.82 -2.84
C MET A 121 1.11 8.42 -2.48
N GLN A 122 1.03 8.03 -1.20
CA GLN A 122 1.51 6.73 -0.73
C GLN A 122 0.57 5.60 -1.17
N ARG A 123 -0.73 5.87 -1.26
CA ARG A 123 -1.71 4.94 -1.82
C ARG A 123 -1.48 4.71 -3.30
N ILE A 124 -1.33 5.79 -4.09
CA ILE A 124 -1.01 5.72 -5.52
C ILE A 124 0.21 4.85 -5.75
N LYS A 125 1.28 5.05 -4.96
CA LYS A 125 2.45 4.17 -5.03
C LYS A 125 2.06 2.72 -4.73
N GLY A 126 1.45 2.44 -3.58
CA GLY A 126 1.10 1.08 -3.15
C GLY A 126 0.22 0.31 -4.15
N PHE A 127 -0.85 0.90 -4.66
CA PHE A 127 -1.77 0.22 -5.58
C PHE A 127 -1.29 0.21 -7.04
N THR A 128 -0.15 0.84 -7.37
CA THR A 128 0.47 0.74 -8.70
C THR A 128 1.72 -0.15 -8.71
N THR A 129 2.44 -0.27 -7.60
CA THR A 129 3.63 -1.14 -7.47
C THR A 129 3.31 -2.50 -6.85
N GLY A 130 2.25 -2.60 -6.03
CA GLY A 130 1.93 -3.79 -5.25
C GLY A 130 2.86 -3.97 -4.05
N SER A 131 3.69 -2.98 -3.77
CA SER A 131 4.60 -2.96 -2.63
C SER A 131 3.93 -2.36 -1.41
N LEU A 132 4.45 -2.68 -0.24
CA LEU A 132 4.01 -2.03 0.98
C LEU A 132 4.55 -0.59 1.03
N PRO A 133 3.70 0.38 1.40
CA PRO A 133 4.03 1.80 1.47
C PRO A 133 4.97 2.08 2.65
N THR A 134 5.83 3.09 2.52
CA THR A 134 6.68 3.56 3.62
C THR A 134 6.70 5.08 3.68
N PHE A 135 7.08 5.68 4.81
CA PHE A 135 7.19 7.14 4.91
C PHE A 135 8.42 7.68 4.18
N VAL A 136 9.49 6.89 4.19
CA VAL A 136 10.77 7.21 3.59
C VAL A 136 11.27 5.96 2.90
N ASP A 137 11.25 5.98 1.57
CA ASP A 137 11.93 4.99 0.78
C ASP A 137 13.40 5.42 0.59
N VAL A 138 14.33 4.57 1.02
CA VAL A 138 15.76 4.83 0.87
C VAL A 138 16.20 4.34 -0.51
N GLY A 139 16.53 5.29 -1.38
CA GLY A 139 16.92 5.02 -2.77
C GLY A 139 17.81 6.12 -3.37
N ASN A 140 18.16 5.98 -4.65
CA ASN A 140 19.13 6.85 -5.33
C ASN A 140 18.61 8.26 -5.67
N ASN A 141 17.37 8.62 -5.32
CA ASN A 141 16.72 9.88 -5.71
C ASN A 141 15.93 10.54 -4.56
N PHE A 142 16.60 10.86 -3.44
CA PHE A 142 16.00 11.63 -2.32
C PHE A 142 15.41 13.00 -2.71
N ALA A 143 15.63 13.48 -3.94
CA ALA A 143 15.20 14.80 -4.43
C ALA A 143 14.02 14.76 -5.43
N SER A 144 13.49 13.57 -5.79
CA SER A 144 12.42 13.44 -6.79
C SER A 144 11.27 12.60 -6.25
N SER A 145 10.03 13.02 -6.47
CA SER A 145 8.82 12.26 -6.14
C SER A 145 8.54 11.09 -7.10
N ALA A 146 9.24 11.03 -8.25
CA ALA A 146 9.03 9.99 -9.26
C ALA A 146 9.22 8.57 -8.71
N ILE A 147 8.26 7.68 -9.01
CA ILE A 147 8.33 6.26 -8.68
C ILE A 147 9.28 5.57 -9.67
N LEU A 148 10.40 5.06 -9.16
CA LEU A 148 11.42 4.36 -9.96
C LEU A 148 11.23 2.86 -9.99
N GLU A 149 10.63 2.32 -8.92
CA GLU A 149 10.29 0.90 -8.85
C GLU A 149 9.35 0.51 -9.97
N ASP A 150 9.46 -0.75 -10.37
CA ASP A 150 8.55 -1.34 -11.34
C ASP A 150 7.10 -1.21 -10.87
N ASN A 151 6.21 -0.87 -11.80
CA ASN A 151 4.81 -0.55 -11.51
C ASN A 151 3.92 -0.81 -12.73
N LEU A 152 2.61 -0.92 -12.51
CA LEU A 152 1.62 -1.20 -13.55
C LEU A 152 1.66 -0.19 -14.70
N ILE A 153 1.76 1.12 -14.41
CA ILE A 153 1.77 2.15 -15.45
C ILE A 153 2.95 1.95 -16.41
N GLN A 154 4.13 1.66 -15.85
CA GLN A 154 5.31 1.33 -16.64
C GLN A 154 5.17 0.00 -17.40
N GLN A 155 4.60 -1.03 -16.78
CA GLN A 155 4.38 -2.34 -17.43
C GLN A 155 3.40 -2.26 -18.60
N PHE A 156 2.33 -1.47 -18.47
CA PHE A 156 1.39 -1.19 -19.56
C PHE A 156 2.12 -0.53 -20.75
N GLY A 157 2.90 0.53 -20.49
CA GLY A 157 3.67 1.19 -21.55
C GLY A 157 4.71 0.28 -22.21
N LYS A 158 5.42 -0.54 -21.43
CA LYS A 158 6.43 -1.50 -21.94
C LYS A 158 5.84 -2.60 -22.83
N THR A 159 4.59 -2.98 -22.58
CA THR A 159 3.83 -3.96 -23.40
C THR A 159 3.04 -3.30 -24.54
N GLY A 160 3.27 -2.01 -24.79
CA GLY A 160 2.66 -1.28 -25.90
C GLY A 160 1.23 -0.80 -25.66
N LYS A 161 0.69 -0.94 -24.44
CA LYS A 161 -0.63 -0.44 -24.09
C LYS A 161 -0.62 1.08 -23.93
N ARG A 162 -1.67 1.73 -24.41
CA ARG A 162 -1.87 3.18 -24.33
C ARG A 162 -2.57 3.52 -23.03
N VAL A 163 -1.83 4.08 -22.08
CA VAL A 163 -2.37 4.57 -20.81
C VAL A 163 -2.76 6.03 -20.95
N VAL A 164 -4.05 6.34 -20.80
CA VAL A 164 -4.57 7.71 -20.76
C VAL A 164 -4.91 8.06 -19.32
N PHE A 165 -4.33 9.15 -18.82
CA PHE A 165 -4.55 9.65 -17.47
C PHE A 165 -5.30 10.98 -17.49
N MET A 166 -6.23 11.16 -16.55
CA MET A 166 -6.90 12.42 -16.24
C MET A 166 -7.17 12.54 -14.73
N GLY A 167 -6.84 13.69 -14.12
CA GLY A 167 -7.07 13.93 -12.70
C GLY A 167 -5.95 14.73 -12.03
N ASP A 168 -5.69 14.42 -10.77
CA ASP A 168 -4.65 15.03 -9.93
C ASP A 168 -3.25 15.12 -10.58
N ASP A 169 -2.69 16.33 -10.65
CA ASP A 169 -1.35 16.59 -11.20
C ASP A 169 -0.18 15.89 -10.45
N THR A 170 -0.42 15.39 -9.24
CA THR A 170 0.51 14.51 -8.51
C THR A 170 0.93 13.28 -9.34
N TRP A 171 0.03 12.72 -10.16
CA TRP A 171 0.34 11.56 -11.01
C TRP A 171 1.42 11.85 -12.05
N GLU A 172 1.48 13.05 -12.61
CA GLU A 172 2.51 13.42 -13.57
C GLU A 172 3.89 13.51 -12.91
N SER A 173 3.92 13.96 -11.65
CA SER A 173 5.13 13.98 -10.84
C SER A 173 5.60 12.57 -10.46
N LEU A 174 4.66 11.67 -10.12
CA LEU A 174 4.96 10.28 -9.76
C LEU A 174 5.37 9.42 -10.97
N PHE A 175 4.77 9.66 -12.15
CA PHE A 175 4.97 8.87 -13.37
C PHE A 175 5.42 9.74 -14.55
N PRO A 176 6.56 10.44 -14.45
CA PRO A 176 7.00 11.38 -15.48
C PRO A 176 7.20 10.67 -16.81
N LYS A 177 6.50 11.15 -17.84
CA LYS A 177 6.56 10.66 -19.23
C LYS A 177 6.17 9.17 -19.38
N LYS A 178 5.30 8.64 -18.51
CA LYS A 178 4.83 7.25 -18.59
C LYS A 178 3.47 7.10 -19.27
N PHE A 179 2.69 8.18 -19.38
CA PHE A 179 1.37 8.15 -20.03
C PHE A 179 1.47 8.36 -21.53
N HIS A 180 0.59 7.68 -22.27
CA HIS A 180 0.37 7.96 -23.69
C HIS A 180 -0.26 9.35 -23.89
N ARG A 181 -1.22 9.69 -23.03
CA ARG A 181 -1.84 11.02 -22.94
C ARG A 181 -2.13 11.32 -21.47
N SER A 182 -1.80 12.53 -21.04
CA SER A 182 -1.98 13.00 -19.65
C SER A 182 -2.81 14.29 -19.66
N LEU A 183 -3.81 14.36 -18.79
CA LEU A 183 -4.69 15.51 -18.58
C LEU A 183 -4.71 15.87 -17.08
N PRO A 184 -3.63 16.46 -16.55
CA PRO A 184 -3.53 16.81 -15.15
C PRO A 184 -4.30 18.10 -14.82
N PHE A 185 -4.83 18.18 -13.61
CA PHE A 185 -5.52 19.35 -13.07
C PHE A 185 -4.94 19.74 -11.70
N PRO A 186 -4.86 21.05 -11.37
CA PRO A 186 -4.31 21.51 -10.10
C PRO A 186 -5.07 20.95 -8.89
N SER A 187 -4.38 20.26 -7.99
CA SER A 187 -4.99 19.55 -6.85
C SER A 187 -4.73 20.17 -5.48
N PHE A 188 -3.72 21.02 -5.33
CA PHE A 188 -3.25 21.48 -4.01
C PHE A 188 -4.28 22.24 -3.16
N ASN A 189 -5.31 22.83 -3.79
CA ASN A 189 -6.34 23.57 -3.08
C ASN A 189 -7.46 22.65 -2.58
N VAL A 190 -7.29 22.08 -1.38
CA VAL A 190 -8.29 21.20 -0.72
C VAL A 190 -9.68 21.84 -0.52
N LYS A 191 -9.79 23.17 -0.67
CA LYS A 191 -11.07 23.88 -0.59
C LYS A 191 -11.87 23.85 -1.90
N ASP A 192 -11.22 23.50 -3.01
CA ASP A 192 -11.83 23.40 -4.33
C ASP A 192 -12.38 21.99 -4.54
N LEU A 193 -13.70 21.85 -4.61
CA LEU A 193 -14.32 20.56 -4.79
C LEU A 193 -14.49 20.17 -6.26
N HIS A 194 -14.31 21.08 -7.22
CA HIS A 194 -14.92 20.93 -8.55
C HIS A 194 -13.93 20.98 -9.70
N THR A 195 -12.81 21.67 -9.61
CA THR A 195 -11.92 21.87 -10.77
C THR A 195 -11.42 20.56 -11.35
N VAL A 196 -10.91 19.65 -10.51
CA VAL A 196 -10.40 18.35 -10.95
C VAL A 196 -11.53 17.49 -11.50
N ASP A 197 -12.61 17.32 -10.75
CA ASP A 197 -13.77 16.52 -11.17
C ASP A 197 -14.37 17.01 -12.50
N ASN A 198 -14.61 18.32 -12.64
CA ASN A 198 -15.16 18.89 -13.87
C ASN A 198 -14.19 18.78 -15.04
N GLY A 199 -12.89 18.92 -14.79
CA GLY A 199 -11.84 18.70 -15.79
C GLY A 199 -11.87 17.26 -16.32
N ILE A 200 -12.00 16.26 -15.45
CA ILE A 200 -12.17 14.87 -15.84
C ILE A 200 -13.45 14.69 -16.68
N LEU A 201 -14.59 15.25 -16.22
CA LEU A 201 -15.88 15.11 -16.90
C LEU A 201 -15.91 15.70 -18.32
N GLN A 202 -15.09 16.71 -18.60
CA GLN A 202 -14.94 17.27 -19.95
C GLN A 202 -14.34 16.28 -20.95
N HIS A 203 -13.60 15.26 -20.49
CA HIS A 203 -12.81 14.38 -21.35
C HIS A 203 -13.13 12.89 -21.21
N LEU A 204 -13.66 12.46 -20.05
CA LEU A 204 -13.85 11.05 -19.69
C LEU A 204 -14.70 10.32 -20.74
N TYR A 205 -15.92 10.80 -20.98
CA TYR A 205 -16.87 10.10 -21.85
C TYR A 205 -16.43 10.11 -23.31
N THR A 206 -15.87 11.22 -23.81
CA THR A 206 -15.34 11.29 -25.18
C THR A 206 -14.15 10.37 -25.37
N THR A 207 -13.29 10.23 -24.36
CA THR A 207 -12.14 9.30 -24.42
C THR A 207 -12.61 7.85 -24.43
N MET A 208 -13.58 7.48 -23.59
CA MET A 208 -14.13 6.12 -23.56
C MET A 208 -14.75 5.68 -24.90
N MET A 209 -15.34 6.61 -25.66
CA MET A 209 -15.89 6.33 -26.98
C MET A 209 -14.82 6.23 -28.08
N GLY A 210 -13.59 6.67 -27.81
CA GLY A 210 -12.46 6.59 -28.73
C GLY A 210 -11.74 5.25 -28.65
N ASP A 211 -10.88 5.01 -29.65
CA ASP A 211 -10.03 3.81 -29.71
C ASP A 211 -8.58 4.06 -29.30
N ASP A 212 -8.24 5.27 -28.87
CA ASP A 212 -6.88 5.75 -28.55
C ASP A 212 -6.41 5.42 -27.13
N TRP A 213 -7.00 4.39 -26.49
CA TRP A 213 -6.65 3.97 -25.14
C TRP A 213 -6.81 2.46 -24.95
N ASP A 214 -6.02 1.92 -24.02
CA ASP A 214 -6.12 0.55 -23.53
C ASP A 214 -6.31 0.54 -22.00
N VAL A 215 -5.71 1.48 -21.28
CA VAL A 215 -5.97 1.71 -19.85
C VAL A 215 -6.34 3.17 -19.64
N LEU A 216 -7.50 3.43 -19.05
CA LEU A 216 -7.97 4.77 -18.72
C LEU A 216 -7.94 4.96 -17.20
N VAL A 217 -7.18 5.92 -16.72
CA VAL A 217 -7.08 6.27 -15.29
C VAL A 217 -7.75 7.62 -15.07
N ALA A 218 -8.81 7.64 -14.28
CA ALA A 218 -9.53 8.85 -13.91
C ALA A 218 -9.53 9.01 -12.39
N HIS A 219 -8.84 10.02 -11.86
CA HIS A 219 -8.66 10.25 -10.42
C HIS A 219 -9.41 11.49 -9.94
N PHE A 220 -10.60 11.29 -9.38
CA PHE A 220 -11.47 12.34 -8.83
C PHE A 220 -11.07 12.69 -7.39
N LEU A 221 -11.09 13.98 -7.04
CA LEU A 221 -10.69 14.49 -5.72
C LEU A 221 -11.83 15.11 -4.92
N GLY A 222 -12.97 15.40 -5.56
CA GLY A 222 -14.03 16.20 -4.93
C GLY A 222 -14.61 15.59 -3.65
N VAL A 223 -14.55 14.27 -3.49
CA VAL A 223 -14.99 13.57 -2.26
C VAL A 223 -14.01 13.82 -1.11
N ASP A 224 -12.71 13.55 -1.30
CA ASP A 224 -11.67 13.84 -0.29
C ASP A 224 -11.65 15.32 0.12
N HIS A 225 -11.61 16.22 -0.86
CA HIS A 225 -11.63 17.66 -0.60
C HIS A 225 -12.89 18.09 0.17
N CYS A 226 -14.04 17.45 -0.08
CA CYS A 226 -15.26 17.70 0.69
C CYS A 226 -15.14 17.20 2.13
N GLY A 227 -14.49 16.05 2.33
CA GLY A 227 -14.11 15.53 3.63
C GLY A 227 -13.31 16.55 4.43
N HIS A 228 -12.16 17.00 3.93
CA HIS A 228 -11.31 18.00 4.60
C HIS A 228 -12.04 19.31 4.90
N ARG A 229 -12.90 19.76 3.97
CA ARG A 229 -13.53 21.08 4.07
C ARG A 229 -14.74 21.09 5.01
N PHE A 230 -15.57 20.05 4.97
CA PHE A 230 -16.89 20.03 5.60
C PHE A 230 -17.14 18.82 6.51
N GLY A 231 -16.32 17.79 6.40
CA GLY A 231 -16.58 16.48 6.98
C GLY A 231 -17.54 15.63 6.12
N PRO A 232 -17.57 14.31 6.36
CA PRO A 232 -18.44 13.38 5.63
C PRO A 232 -19.93 13.59 5.92
N ASP A 233 -20.29 14.03 7.14
CA ASP A 233 -21.68 14.23 7.59
C ASP A 233 -22.20 15.64 7.23
N HIS A 234 -22.09 16.01 5.94
CA HIS A 234 -22.47 17.33 5.44
C HIS A 234 -23.23 17.22 4.09
N PRO A 235 -24.23 18.08 3.80
CA PRO A 235 -24.97 18.05 2.52
C PRO A 235 -24.08 18.13 1.27
N ALA A 236 -22.98 18.88 1.32
CA ALA A 236 -22.02 18.94 0.21
C ALA A 236 -21.39 17.56 -0.11
N MET A 237 -21.20 16.70 0.90
CA MET A 237 -20.74 15.33 0.68
C MET A 237 -21.83 14.51 -0.04
N ALA A 238 -23.10 14.72 0.32
CA ALA A 238 -24.23 14.10 -0.36
C ALA A 238 -24.26 14.46 -1.86
N ASP A 239 -24.06 15.74 -2.18
CA ASP A 239 -24.01 16.24 -3.56
C ASP A 239 -22.84 15.61 -4.33
N LYS A 240 -21.67 15.48 -3.69
CA LYS A 240 -20.49 14.85 -4.29
C LYS A 240 -20.65 13.37 -4.55
N LEU A 241 -21.17 12.62 -3.60
CA LEU A 241 -21.43 11.19 -3.79
C LEU A 241 -22.52 10.96 -4.84
N THR A 242 -23.54 11.82 -4.89
CA THR A 242 -24.58 11.78 -5.95
C THR A 242 -24.00 12.10 -7.32
N GLN A 243 -23.07 13.06 -7.42
CA GLN A 243 -22.31 13.31 -8.65
C GLN A 243 -21.58 12.03 -9.08
N MET A 244 -20.90 11.35 -8.15
CA MET A 244 -20.16 10.13 -8.43
C MET A 244 -21.06 8.96 -8.84
N ASP A 245 -22.26 8.81 -8.28
CA ASP A 245 -23.27 7.85 -8.76
C ASP A 245 -23.56 8.02 -10.26
N GLY A 246 -23.81 9.26 -10.67
CA GLY A 246 -24.05 9.60 -12.09
C GLY A 246 -22.85 9.31 -12.99
N VAL A 247 -21.64 9.55 -12.48
CA VAL A 247 -20.39 9.21 -13.19
C VAL A 247 -20.26 7.70 -13.36
N ILE A 248 -20.42 6.93 -12.29
CA ILE A 248 -20.29 5.47 -12.29
C ILE A 248 -21.31 4.87 -13.25
N ARG A 249 -22.58 5.32 -13.20
CA ARG A 249 -23.63 4.88 -14.14
C ARG A 249 -23.24 5.15 -15.59
N SER A 250 -22.78 6.37 -15.87
CA SER A 250 -22.35 6.77 -17.21
C SER A 250 -21.15 5.97 -17.72
N VAL A 251 -20.22 5.61 -16.83
CA VAL A 251 -19.08 4.74 -17.15
C VAL A 251 -19.57 3.33 -17.47
N ILE A 252 -20.38 2.72 -16.59
CA ILE A 252 -20.94 1.37 -16.77
C ILE A 252 -21.66 1.23 -18.12
N ASP A 253 -22.47 2.22 -18.50
CA ASP A 253 -23.25 2.22 -19.74
C ASP A 253 -22.40 2.27 -21.02
N ARG A 254 -21.11 2.63 -20.90
CA ARG A 254 -20.18 2.81 -22.03
C ARG A 254 -19.13 1.70 -22.14
N LEU A 255 -19.12 0.75 -21.21
CA LEU A 255 -18.14 -0.34 -21.23
C LEU A 255 -18.48 -1.38 -22.30
N GLN A 256 -17.43 -1.94 -22.91
CA GLN A 256 -17.52 -3.04 -23.84
C GLN A 256 -17.22 -4.38 -23.13
N ASN A 257 -17.61 -5.51 -23.75
CA ASN A 257 -17.49 -6.85 -23.14
C ASN A 257 -16.04 -7.28 -22.81
N ASP A 258 -15.04 -6.62 -23.41
CA ASP A 258 -13.61 -6.86 -23.21
C ASP A 258 -12.95 -5.85 -22.26
N THR A 259 -13.75 -5.05 -21.55
CA THR A 259 -13.29 -3.97 -20.69
C THR A 259 -13.65 -4.22 -19.22
N LEU A 260 -12.64 -4.15 -18.34
CA LEU A 260 -12.81 -4.19 -16.89
C LEU A 260 -12.98 -2.79 -16.31
N LEU A 261 -13.99 -2.58 -15.47
CA LEU A 261 -14.08 -1.44 -14.57
C LEU A 261 -13.54 -1.82 -13.19
N VAL A 262 -12.61 -1.00 -12.72
CA VAL A 262 -12.13 -0.99 -11.33
C VAL A 262 -12.51 0.36 -10.76
N LEU A 263 -13.59 0.40 -9.98
CA LEU A 263 -13.93 1.55 -9.15
C LEU A 263 -13.29 1.36 -7.79
N MET A 264 -12.51 2.33 -7.32
CA MET A 264 -11.82 2.21 -6.05
C MET A 264 -11.67 3.55 -5.32
N GLY A 265 -11.63 3.47 -3.99
CA GLY A 265 -11.03 4.49 -3.15
C GLY A 265 -9.58 4.16 -2.87
N ASP A 266 -8.73 5.16 -2.75
CA ASP A 266 -7.34 5.02 -2.35
C ASP A 266 -7.18 4.93 -0.83
N HIS A 267 -8.02 5.61 -0.06
CA HIS A 267 -8.16 5.47 1.39
C HIS A 267 -9.62 5.76 1.83
N GLY A 268 -9.85 5.72 3.14
CA GLY A 268 -11.05 6.26 3.77
C GLY A 268 -10.78 7.60 4.47
N MET A 269 -11.61 7.96 5.45
CA MET A 269 -11.45 9.21 6.22
C MET A 269 -12.08 9.09 7.60
N THR A 270 -11.62 9.91 8.56
CA THR A 270 -12.23 10.04 9.88
C THR A 270 -13.59 10.73 9.81
N ASP A 271 -14.31 10.80 10.95
CA ASP A 271 -15.59 11.52 11.04
C ASP A 271 -15.43 13.04 10.87
N THR A 272 -14.20 13.57 11.01
CA THR A 272 -13.86 14.98 10.75
C THR A 272 -13.36 15.21 9.33
N GLY A 273 -13.20 14.15 8.53
CA GLY A 273 -12.70 14.22 7.16
C GLY A 273 -11.18 14.18 7.01
N ASP A 274 -10.44 13.86 8.08
CA ASP A 274 -8.98 13.69 8.04
C ASP A 274 -8.56 12.27 7.63
N HIS A 275 -7.30 12.10 7.24
CA HIS A 275 -6.69 10.80 6.93
C HIS A 275 -5.15 10.85 7.08
N GLY A 276 -4.47 9.73 6.82
CA GLY A 276 -3.02 9.57 6.93
C GLY A 276 -2.58 8.58 8.03
N GLY A 277 -3.48 8.24 8.95
CA GLY A 277 -3.29 7.30 10.04
C GLY A 277 -3.55 5.83 9.67
N GLU A 278 -3.75 5.01 10.71
CA GLU A 278 -3.97 3.56 10.64
C GLU A 278 -5.36 3.13 11.15
N SER A 279 -6.27 4.07 11.44
CA SER A 279 -7.60 3.70 11.93
C SER A 279 -8.38 2.94 10.86
N GLN A 280 -9.34 2.12 11.28
CA GLN A 280 -10.16 1.35 10.34
C GLN A 280 -10.93 2.26 9.37
N LYS A 281 -11.40 3.43 9.84
CA LYS A 281 -12.12 4.40 9.01
C LYS A 281 -11.25 5.01 7.92
N GLU A 282 -9.96 5.17 8.18
CA GLU A 282 -8.98 5.69 7.23
C GLU A 282 -8.46 4.60 6.28
N THR A 283 -8.41 3.34 6.73
CA THR A 283 -7.84 2.23 5.96
C THR A 283 -8.85 1.48 5.10
N ASP A 284 -10.13 1.41 5.49
CA ASP A 284 -11.16 0.69 4.75
C ASP A 284 -11.80 1.55 3.65
N ALA A 285 -11.27 1.42 2.43
CA ALA A 285 -11.77 2.04 1.22
C ALA A 285 -12.72 1.12 0.43
N THR A 286 -13.23 1.60 -0.70
CA THR A 286 -14.10 0.84 -1.61
C THR A 286 -13.30 0.15 -2.71
N LEU A 287 -13.65 -1.10 -3.05
CA LEU A 287 -13.28 -1.72 -4.33
C LEU A 287 -14.54 -2.34 -4.95
N PHE A 288 -14.94 -1.81 -6.09
CA PHE A 288 -16.02 -2.35 -6.92
C PHE A 288 -15.46 -2.77 -8.28
N LEU A 289 -15.67 -4.03 -8.63
CA LEU A 289 -15.25 -4.61 -9.89
C LEU A 289 -16.47 -4.88 -10.75
N TYR A 290 -16.40 -4.53 -12.03
CA TYR A 290 -17.47 -4.79 -12.99
C TYR A 290 -16.94 -5.02 -14.41
N SER A 291 -17.59 -5.89 -15.17
CA SER A 291 -17.46 -5.98 -16.62
C SER A 291 -18.80 -6.37 -17.23
N PRO A 292 -19.16 -5.89 -18.43
CA PRO A 292 -20.37 -6.37 -19.12
C PRO A 292 -20.38 -7.89 -19.38
N SER A 293 -19.19 -8.50 -19.53
CA SER A 293 -19.05 -9.96 -19.59
C SER A 293 -18.88 -10.56 -18.19
N PRO A 294 -19.42 -11.76 -17.89
CA PRO A 294 -19.25 -12.39 -16.59
C PRO A 294 -17.77 -12.56 -16.19
N ILE A 295 -17.42 -12.22 -14.96
CA ILE A 295 -16.04 -12.27 -14.44
C ILE A 295 -15.91 -13.17 -13.21
N PHE A 296 -17.03 -13.50 -12.57
CA PHE A 296 -17.08 -14.40 -11.43
C PHE A 296 -17.75 -15.73 -11.84
N PRO A 297 -17.18 -16.88 -11.43
CA PRO A 297 -17.68 -18.20 -11.84
C PRO A 297 -19.03 -18.56 -11.20
N ALA A 298 -19.38 -17.90 -10.09
CA ALA A 298 -20.62 -18.11 -9.35
C ALA A 298 -21.06 -16.81 -8.67
N PRO A 299 -22.31 -16.71 -8.17
CA PRO A 299 -22.72 -15.64 -7.27
C PRO A 299 -21.88 -15.66 -5.98
N LEU A 300 -21.93 -14.55 -5.23
CA LEU A 300 -21.13 -14.36 -4.01
C LEU A 300 -21.28 -15.57 -3.08
N SER A 301 -20.15 -16.16 -2.70
CA SER A 301 -20.10 -17.33 -1.82
C SER A 301 -19.36 -17.00 -0.53
N GLN A 302 -19.63 -17.76 0.55
CA GLN A 302 -18.91 -17.63 1.83
C GLN A 302 -17.39 -17.88 1.75
N LYS A 303 -16.87 -18.31 0.60
CA LYS A 303 -15.44 -18.55 0.36
C LYS A 303 -14.71 -17.35 -0.26
N GLU A 304 -15.43 -16.30 -0.67
CA GLU A 304 -14.82 -15.07 -1.17
C GLU A 304 -14.31 -14.21 0.01
N PRO A 305 -13.24 -13.43 -0.16
CA PRO A 305 -12.73 -12.58 0.90
C PRO A 305 -13.68 -11.39 1.16
N ASP A 306 -13.96 -11.10 2.43
CA ASP A 306 -14.70 -9.90 2.82
C ASP A 306 -13.88 -8.60 2.64
N VAL A 307 -12.55 -8.74 2.68
CA VAL A 307 -11.58 -7.64 2.62
C VAL A 307 -10.48 -7.99 1.63
N VAL A 308 -10.21 -7.09 0.70
CA VAL A 308 -9.13 -7.18 -0.29
C VAL A 308 -8.05 -6.16 0.08
N PRO A 309 -6.81 -6.58 0.39
CA PRO A 309 -5.68 -5.67 0.56
C PRO A 309 -5.35 -4.91 -0.72
N GLN A 310 -4.94 -3.64 -0.63
CA GLN A 310 -4.61 -2.84 -1.81
C GLN A 310 -3.48 -3.41 -2.66
N THR A 311 -2.52 -4.07 -2.02
CA THR A 311 -1.41 -4.75 -2.69
C THR A 311 -1.88 -5.82 -3.67
N ASP A 312 -3.03 -6.45 -3.42
CA ASP A 312 -3.57 -7.56 -4.21
C ASP A 312 -4.13 -7.08 -5.57
N LEU A 313 -4.43 -5.78 -5.71
CA LEU A 313 -4.89 -5.21 -6.97
C LEU A 313 -3.84 -5.36 -8.07
N VAL A 314 -2.57 -5.17 -7.74
CA VAL A 314 -1.49 -5.11 -8.73
C VAL A 314 -1.24 -6.43 -9.46
N PRO A 315 -0.98 -7.57 -8.79
CA PRO A 315 -0.82 -8.83 -9.50
C PRO A 315 -2.11 -9.24 -10.22
N THR A 316 -3.28 -8.91 -9.66
CA THR A 316 -4.57 -9.17 -10.28
C THR A 316 -4.72 -8.47 -11.62
N LEU A 317 -4.54 -7.14 -11.66
CA LEU A 317 -4.65 -6.36 -12.89
C LEU A 317 -3.56 -6.70 -13.90
N ALA A 318 -2.33 -6.95 -13.44
CA ALA A 318 -1.24 -7.34 -14.31
C ALA A 318 -1.61 -8.58 -15.13
N LEU A 319 -2.06 -9.65 -14.46
CA LEU A 319 -2.42 -10.90 -15.12
C LEU A 319 -3.70 -10.81 -15.96
N LEU A 320 -4.71 -10.07 -15.49
CA LEU A 320 -5.96 -9.89 -16.24
C LEU A 320 -5.78 -9.10 -17.55
N LEU A 321 -4.81 -8.18 -17.58
CA LEU A 321 -4.48 -7.36 -18.75
C LEU A 321 -3.30 -7.92 -19.56
N GLY A 322 -2.70 -9.03 -19.14
CA GLY A 322 -1.61 -9.70 -19.85
C GLY A 322 -0.29 -8.93 -19.82
N VAL A 323 0.09 -8.41 -18.65
CA VAL A 323 1.39 -7.78 -18.43
C VAL A 323 2.12 -8.44 -17.26
N PRO A 324 3.46 -8.33 -17.18
CA PRO A 324 4.22 -8.86 -16.04
C PRO A 324 3.78 -8.20 -14.72
N ILE A 325 3.70 -9.01 -13.67
CA ILE A 325 3.50 -8.50 -12.30
C ILE A 325 4.73 -7.66 -11.94
N PRO A 326 4.56 -6.39 -11.50
CA PRO A 326 5.66 -5.54 -11.08
C PRO A 326 6.63 -6.22 -10.10
N TYR A 327 7.93 -6.04 -10.30
CA TYR A 327 8.97 -6.81 -9.63
C TYR A 327 8.87 -6.78 -8.10
N SER A 328 8.60 -5.62 -7.50
CA SER A 328 8.54 -5.45 -6.03
C SER A 328 7.16 -5.75 -5.43
N SER A 329 6.21 -6.27 -6.23
CA SER A 329 4.88 -6.61 -5.73
C SER A 329 4.96 -7.75 -4.72
N VAL A 330 4.28 -7.58 -3.58
CA VAL A 330 4.08 -8.61 -2.54
C VAL A 330 2.60 -9.00 -2.41
N GLY A 331 1.74 -8.48 -3.29
CA GLY A 331 0.33 -8.80 -3.32
C GLY A 331 0.03 -10.21 -3.81
N GLN A 332 -1.21 -10.63 -3.56
CA GLN A 332 -1.76 -11.88 -4.05
C GLN A 332 -2.83 -11.62 -5.12
N VAL A 333 -2.92 -12.46 -6.15
CA VAL A 333 -4.04 -12.43 -7.10
C VAL A 333 -5.39 -12.66 -6.40
N LEU A 334 -6.40 -11.88 -6.79
CA LEU A 334 -7.79 -12.07 -6.37
C LEU A 334 -8.39 -13.28 -7.09
N LEU A 335 -8.21 -14.44 -6.46
CA LEU A 335 -8.46 -15.76 -7.03
C LEU A 335 -9.86 -15.94 -7.67
N PRO A 336 -10.97 -15.38 -7.14
CA PRO A 336 -12.29 -15.49 -7.76
C PRO A 336 -12.41 -14.93 -9.19
N LEU A 337 -11.48 -14.08 -9.65
CA LEU A 337 -11.46 -13.53 -11.00
C LEU A 337 -10.81 -14.47 -12.03
N PHE A 338 -10.23 -15.58 -11.59
CA PHE A 338 -9.57 -16.57 -12.44
C PHE A 338 -10.38 -17.87 -12.44
N SER A 339 -10.36 -18.58 -13.57
CA SER A 339 -11.16 -19.81 -13.74
C SER A 339 -10.59 -20.97 -12.91
N PRO A 340 -11.42 -21.69 -12.12
CA PRO A 340 -10.97 -22.86 -11.37
C PRO A 340 -10.46 -24.01 -12.25
N HIS A 341 -11.05 -24.16 -13.43
CA HIS A 341 -10.64 -25.16 -14.43
C HIS A 341 -9.97 -24.44 -15.60
N GLY A 342 -8.90 -25.03 -16.14
CA GLY A 342 -8.41 -24.68 -17.47
C GLY A 342 -9.53 -24.81 -18.52
N GLN A 343 -9.40 -24.08 -19.63
CA GLN A 343 -10.48 -23.80 -20.59
C GLN A 343 -11.43 -24.99 -20.87
N THR A 344 -12.70 -24.84 -20.48
CA THR A 344 -13.81 -25.67 -20.97
C THR A 344 -14.94 -24.76 -21.46
N GLY A 345 -14.86 -24.35 -22.74
CA GLY A 345 -15.99 -23.79 -23.50
C GLY A 345 -16.17 -22.26 -23.51
N SER A 346 -16.17 -21.70 -24.73
CA SER A 346 -16.57 -20.36 -25.21
C SER A 346 -15.98 -19.08 -24.58
N ALA A 347 -15.39 -19.11 -23.38
CA ALA A 347 -14.68 -17.95 -22.84
C ALA A 347 -13.27 -17.88 -23.46
N VAL A 348 -13.10 -16.99 -24.44
CA VAL A 348 -11.81 -16.70 -25.09
C VAL A 348 -10.86 -16.05 -24.07
N GLY A 349 -9.68 -16.66 -23.86
CA GLY A 349 -8.51 -16.05 -23.20
C GLY A 349 -8.57 -15.97 -21.66
N GLY A 350 -7.52 -16.46 -20.99
CA GLY A 350 -7.33 -16.26 -19.54
C GLY A 350 -6.53 -17.37 -18.85
N LEU A 351 -5.81 -16.99 -17.79
CA LEU A 351 -5.10 -17.91 -16.90
C LEU A 351 -6.09 -18.64 -15.97
N SER A 352 -5.82 -19.92 -15.70
CA SER A 352 -6.47 -20.63 -14.59
C SER A 352 -6.00 -20.10 -13.23
N GLN A 353 -6.75 -20.41 -12.18
CA GLN A 353 -6.37 -20.09 -10.80
C GLN A 353 -4.97 -20.60 -10.43
N LEU A 354 -4.65 -21.82 -10.83
CA LEU A 354 -3.35 -22.42 -10.52
C LEU A 354 -2.22 -21.71 -11.27
N GLU A 355 -2.40 -21.41 -12.56
CA GLU A 355 -1.40 -20.68 -13.36
C GLU A 355 -1.19 -19.26 -12.81
N ALA A 356 -2.27 -18.54 -12.48
CA ALA A 356 -2.19 -17.20 -11.92
C ALA A 356 -1.42 -17.18 -10.58
N LEU A 357 -1.73 -18.11 -9.68
CA LEU A 357 -1.03 -18.25 -8.40
C LEU A 357 0.44 -18.63 -8.59
N TRP A 358 0.75 -19.51 -9.56
CA TRP A 358 2.12 -19.89 -9.86
C TRP A 358 2.96 -18.70 -10.35
N ILE A 359 2.44 -17.93 -11.31
CA ILE A 359 3.11 -16.74 -11.84
C ILE A 359 3.36 -15.73 -10.71
N ASN A 360 2.34 -15.51 -9.87
CA ASN A 360 2.45 -14.62 -8.72
C ASN A 360 3.46 -15.10 -7.68
N ALA A 361 3.42 -16.37 -7.27
CA ALA A 361 4.36 -16.95 -6.31
C ALA A 361 5.82 -16.91 -6.83
N LYS A 362 6.04 -17.22 -8.11
CA LYS A 362 7.35 -17.14 -8.73
C LYS A 362 7.89 -15.71 -8.75
N GLN A 363 7.07 -14.72 -9.09
CA GLN A 363 7.47 -13.32 -9.05
C GLN A 363 7.82 -12.88 -7.61
N VAL A 364 6.97 -13.19 -6.64
CA VAL A 364 7.20 -12.83 -5.23
C VAL A 364 8.49 -13.48 -4.69
N ASN A 365 8.73 -14.76 -5.00
CA ASN A 365 9.96 -15.43 -4.56
C ASN A 365 11.22 -14.79 -5.17
N ARG A 366 11.21 -14.42 -6.46
CA ARG A 366 12.33 -13.70 -7.11
C ARG A 366 12.62 -12.36 -6.42
N PHE A 367 11.57 -11.65 -6.04
CA PHE A 367 11.71 -10.41 -5.27
C PHE A 367 12.38 -10.68 -3.92
N LEU A 368 11.88 -11.66 -3.15
CA LEU A 368 12.44 -12.01 -1.84
C LEU A 368 13.92 -12.43 -1.91
N GLU A 369 14.29 -13.24 -2.91
CA GLU A 369 15.69 -13.62 -3.15
C GLU A 369 16.58 -12.40 -3.35
N THR A 370 16.14 -11.47 -4.20
CA THR A 370 16.89 -10.23 -4.47
C THR A 370 16.96 -9.36 -3.22
N TYR A 371 15.82 -9.16 -2.56
CA TYR A 371 15.71 -8.29 -1.39
C TYR A 371 16.56 -8.79 -0.22
N SER A 372 16.55 -10.11 0.04
CA SER A 372 17.35 -10.74 1.11
C SER A 372 18.86 -10.58 0.93
N SER A 373 19.32 -10.34 -0.30
CA SER A 373 20.73 -10.04 -0.59
C SER A 373 21.11 -8.58 -0.32
N MET A 374 20.11 -7.67 -0.27
CA MET A 374 20.29 -6.23 -0.16
C MET A 374 19.99 -5.69 1.25
N ALA A 375 19.05 -6.31 1.97
CA ALA A 375 18.58 -5.87 3.28
C ALA A 375 18.43 -7.04 4.27
N LYS A 376 18.49 -6.74 5.57
CA LYS A 376 18.48 -7.72 6.69
C LYS A 376 17.37 -7.47 7.72
N ASP A 377 16.38 -6.70 7.33
CA ASP A 377 15.20 -6.31 8.10
C ASP A 377 14.14 -7.41 8.20
N ILE A 378 14.02 -8.30 7.20
CA ILE A 378 13.22 -9.52 7.34
C ILE A 378 13.99 -10.55 8.17
N PRO A 379 13.37 -11.18 9.19
CA PRO A 379 14.04 -12.19 10.00
C PRO A 379 14.60 -13.35 9.17
N PRO A 380 15.88 -13.76 9.36
CA PRO A 380 16.50 -14.84 8.59
C PRO A 380 15.77 -16.18 8.71
N GLU A 381 15.20 -16.48 9.87
CA GLU A 381 14.42 -17.70 10.08
C GLU A 381 13.17 -17.72 9.20
N SER A 382 12.42 -16.61 9.18
CA SER A 382 11.24 -16.45 8.34
C SER A 382 11.57 -16.55 6.85
N LEU A 383 12.66 -15.91 6.39
CA LEU A 383 13.14 -16.05 5.02
C LEU A 383 13.47 -17.50 4.67
N SER A 384 14.16 -18.22 5.56
CA SER A 384 14.54 -19.61 5.33
C SER A 384 13.32 -20.54 5.22
N GLN A 385 12.30 -20.30 6.05
CA GLN A 385 11.03 -21.03 5.99
C GLN A 385 10.29 -20.78 4.67
N LEU A 386 10.16 -19.51 4.24
CA LEU A 386 9.52 -19.15 2.98
C LEU A 386 10.24 -19.76 1.77
N GLN A 387 11.58 -19.75 1.76
CA GLN A 387 12.36 -20.36 0.67
C GLN A 387 12.18 -21.87 0.58
N GLN A 388 12.15 -22.57 1.73
CA GLN A 388 11.89 -24.01 1.79
C GLN A 388 10.47 -24.33 1.32
N GLU A 389 9.48 -23.56 1.76
CA GLU A 389 8.09 -23.72 1.35
C GLU A 389 7.91 -23.52 -0.15
N PHE A 390 8.47 -22.44 -0.72
CA PHE A 390 8.43 -22.18 -2.15
C PHE A 390 9.11 -23.30 -2.96
N SER A 391 10.28 -23.77 -2.52
CA SER A 391 11.01 -24.85 -3.21
C SER A 391 10.19 -26.15 -3.28
N ARG A 392 9.47 -26.47 -2.19
CA ARG A 392 8.55 -27.62 -2.14
C ARG A 392 7.37 -27.44 -3.09
N LEU A 393 6.70 -26.29 -3.02
CA LEU A 393 5.53 -25.97 -3.87
C LEU A 393 5.89 -25.91 -5.36
N SER A 394 7.05 -25.33 -5.67
CA SER A 394 7.61 -25.29 -7.03
C SER A 394 7.83 -26.69 -7.58
N SER A 395 8.42 -27.58 -6.79
CA SER A 395 8.61 -28.98 -7.20
C SER A 395 7.28 -29.70 -7.46
N GLU A 396 6.28 -29.50 -6.60
CA GLU A 396 4.93 -30.08 -6.75
C GLU A 396 4.19 -29.54 -8.00
N TYR A 397 4.28 -28.23 -8.25
CA TYR A 397 3.71 -27.59 -9.45
C TYR A 397 4.36 -28.12 -10.73
N LEU A 398 5.70 -28.17 -10.77
CA LEU A 398 6.43 -28.63 -11.95
C LEU A 398 6.14 -30.10 -12.31
N LEU A 399 5.96 -30.96 -11.31
CA LEU A 399 5.51 -32.35 -11.52
C LEU A 399 4.09 -32.40 -12.08
N THR A 400 3.17 -31.63 -11.48
CA THR A 400 1.76 -31.56 -11.92
C THR A 400 1.65 -31.08 -13.37
N ALA A 401 2.40 -30.04 -13.74
CA ALA A 401 2.43 -29.47 -15.07
C ALA A 401 3.00 -30.45 -16.11
N ARG A 402 4.12 -31.13 -15.81
CA ARG A 402 4.74 -32.12 -16.71
C ARG A 402 3.85 -33.33 -16.95
N GLU A 403 3.14 -33.80 -15.93
CA GLU A 403 2.30 -34.99 -16.02
C GLU A 403 0.88 -34.66 -16.53
N SER A 404 0.58 -33.40 -16.89
CA SER A 404 -0.77 -32.93 -17.30
C SER A 404 -1.86 -33.38 -16.32
N ARG A 405 -1.53 -33.46 -15.02
CA ARG A 405 -2.48 -33.86 -13.98
C ARG A 405 -3.46 -32.74 -13.70
N LEU A 406 -4.68 -33.11 -13.31
CA LEU A 406 -5.64 -32.14 -12.81
C LEU A 406 -5.05 -31.43 -11.58
N PRO A 407 -5.13 -30.10 -11.50
CA PRO A 407 -4.71 -29.33 -10.34
C PRO A 407 -5.32 -29.88 -9.05
N SER A 408 -4.49 -30.19 -8.05
CA SER A 408 -5.01 -30.54 -6.73
C SER A 408 -5.54 -29.26 -6.05
N SER A 409 -6.71 -29.33 -5.43
CA SER A 409 -7.24 -28.22 -4.62
C SER A 409 -6.32 -27.86 -3.44
N HIS A 410 -5.46 -28.81 -3.05
CA HIS A 410 -4.42 -28.63 -2.05
C HIS A 410 -3.31 -27.69 -2.54
N LEU A 411 -2.78 -27.89 -3.76
CA LEU A 411 -1.70 -27.05 -4.31
C LEU A 411 -2.14 -25.59 -4.48
N VAL A 412 -3.37 -25.37 -4.96
CA VAL A 412 -3.97 -24.02 -5.06
C VAL A 412 -4.01 -23.34 -3.69
N SER A 413 -4.59 -24.01 -2.69
CA SER A 413 -4.66 -23.50 -1.32
C SER A 413 -3.27 -23.24 -0.71
N ALA A 414 -2.28 -24.10 -1.00
CA ALA A 414 -0.93 -23.99 -0.45
C ALA A 414 -0.12 -22.85 -1.08
N LEU A 415 -0.26 -22.60 -2.40
CA LEU A 415 0.33 -21.43 -3.06
C LEU A 415 -0.28 -20.11 -2.53
N GLN A 416 -1.60 -20.10 -2.32
CA GLN A 416 -2.30 -18.98 -1.70
C GLN A 416 -1.81 -18.74 -0.26
N ALA A 417 -1.65 -19.80 0.54
CA ALA A 417 -1.12 -19.71 1.90
C ALA A 417 0.32 -19.17 1.91
N TYR A 418 1.18 -19.62 1.00
CA TYR A 418 2.54 -19.09 0.84
C TYR A 418 2.53 -17.58 0.57
N LEU A 419 1.74 -17.11 -0.40
CA LEU A 419 1.63 -15.68 -0.73
C LEU A 419 1.09 -14.86 0.46
N THR A 420 0.12 -15.41 1.19
CA THR A 420 -0.40 -14.80 2.43
C THR A 420 0.70 -14.67 3.48
N SER A 421 1.47 -15.73 3.72
CA SER A 421 2.60 -15.73 4.67
C SER A 421 3.66 -14.70 4.31
N VAL A 422 4.04 -14.60 3.02
CA VAL A 422 4.99 -13.57 2.56
C VAL A 422 4.47 -12.18 2.88
N ARG A 423 3.23 -11.86 2.49
CA ARG A 423 2.63 -10.54 2.71
C ARG A 423 2.58 -10.21 4.20
N ASP A 424 2.16 -11.15 5.05
CA ASP A 424 2.04 -10.92 6.49
C ASP A 424 3.40 -10.63 7.15
N ILE A 425 4.46 -11.35 6.74
CA ILE A 425 5.83 -11.10 7.18
C ILE A 425 6.30 -9.72 6.71
N CYS A 426 6.15 -9.40 5.43
CA CYS A 426 6.55 -8.09 4.89
C CYS A 426 5.78 -6.94 5.56
N ARG A 427 4.49 -7.14 5.84
CA ARG A 427 3.63 -6.14 6.51
C ARG A 427 4.06 -5.89 7.95
N ALA A 428 4.39 -6.96 8.69
CA ALA A 428 4.91 -6.84 10.03
C ALA A 428 6.25 -6.09 10.08
N THR A 429 7.07 -6.17 9.03
CA THR A 429 8.36 -5.48 8.94
C THR A 429 8.24 -4.04 8.45
N TRP A 430 7.40 -3.76 7.45
CA TRP A 430 7.43 -2.47 6.72
C TRP A 430 6.22 -1.56 6.92
N ALA A 431 5.08 -2.08 7.38
CA ALA A 431 3.81 -1.36 7.33
C ALA A 431 3.12 -1.20 8.69
N ARG A 432 3.86 -1.36 9.79
CA ARG A 432 3.34 -1.18 11.15
C ARG A 432 4.24 -0.28 11.99
N PHE A 433 3.64 0.70 12.65
CA PHE A 433 4.31 1.49 13.67
C PHE A 433 4.75 0.59 14.83
N ASN A 434 5.84 0.98 15.49
CA ASN A 434 6.28 0.35 16.73
C ASN A 434 5.96 1.26 17.92
N PRO A 435 4.77 1.14 18.53
CA PRO A 435 4.32 2.04 19.59
C PRO A 435 5.22 1.97 20.82
N VAL A 436 5.85 0.82 21.07
CA VAL A 436 6.79 0.64 22.19
C VAL A 436 8.04 1.50 21.99
N LYS A 437 8.65 1.48 20.80
CA LYS A 437 9.78 2.34 20.45
C LYS A 437 9.40 3.82 20.50
N MET A 438 8.23 4.17 19.97
CA MET A 438 7.71 5.55 20.00
C MET A 438 7.50 6.05 21.43
N ALA A 439 6.82 5.28 22.27
CA ALA A 439 6.58 5.62 23.67
C ALA A 439 7.89 5.73 24.45
N ALA A 440 8.85 4.81 24.25
CA ALA A 440 10.16 4.88 24.88
C ALA A 440 10.93 6.15 24.46
N GLY A 441 10.88 6.52 23.18
CA GLY A 441 11.44 7.78 22.68
C GLY A 441 10.78 9.00 23.33
N LEU A 442 9.45 9.06 23.38
CA LEU A 442 8.71 10.16 24.01
C LEU A 442 8.98 10.30 25.51
N VAL A 443 9.00 9.19 26.25
CA VAL A 443 9.32 9.17 27.68
C VAL A 443 10.75 9.69 27.91
N LEU A 444 11.70 9.28 27.08
CA LEU A 444 13.07 9.76 27.16
C LEU A 444 13.15 11.27 26.89
N LEU A 445 12.52 11.75 25.82
CA LEU A 445 12.49 13.18 25.48
C LEU A 445 11.84 14.02 26.58
N ALA A 446 10.68 13.59 27.10
CA ALA A 446 9.99 14.27 28.19
C ALA A 446 10.86 14.30 29.47
N SER A 447 11.57 13.21 29.77
CA SER A 447 12.48 13.14 30.92
C SER A 447 13.65 14.11 30.76
N VAL A 448 14.24 14.21 29.56
CA VAL A 448 15.32 15.17 29.28
C VAL A 448 14.82 16.61 29.38
N CYS A 449 13.62 16.92 28.85
CA CYS A 449 12.99 18.23 29.01
C CYS A 449 12.79 18.59 30.50
N LEU A 450 12.32 17.64 31.31
CA LEU A 450 12.15 17.84 32.75
C LEU A 450 13.49 18.10 33.45
N VAL A 451 14.55 17.36 33.11
CA VAL A 451 15.90 17.60 33.63
C VAL A 451 16.39 19.01 33.25
N CYS A 452 16.20 19.43 32.00
CA CYS A 452 16.54 20.79 31.56
C CYS A 452 15.77 21.86 32.36
N PHE A 453 14.47 21.66 32.57
CA PHE A 453 13.64 22.56 33.37
C PHE A 453 14.12 22.64 34.83
N MET A 454 14.34 21.50 35.47
CA MET A 454 14.84 21.44 36.85
C MET A 454 16.22 22.10 36.98
N MET A 455 17.13 21.86 36.04
CA MET A 455 18.43 22.52 36.01
C MET A 455 18.31 24.04 35.84
N SER A 456 17.35 24.52 35.04
CA SER A 456 17.08 25.94 34.87
C SER A 456 16.58 26.58 36.19
N GLU A 457 15.61 25.95 36.85
CA GLU A 457 15.05 26.43 38.12
C GLU A 457 16.04 26.35 39.29
N LEU A 458 16.92 25.35 39.28
CA LEU A 458 17.96 25.18 40.31
C LEU A 458 19.21 26.04 40.04
N SER A 459 19.38 26.56 38.82
CA SER A 459 20.56 27.37 38.42
C SER A 459 20.78 28.61 39.32
N PRO A 460 19.75 29.40 39.70
CA PRO A 460 19.91 30.53 40.62
C PRO A 460 20.38 30.12 42.02
N ALA A 461 19.93 28.96 42.52
CA ALA A 461 20.32 28.41 43.82
C ALA A 461 21.75 27.81 43.78
N LEU A 462 22.08 27.10 42.70
CA LEU A 462 23.38 26.49 42.42
C LEU A 462 24.50 27.52 42.20
N MET A 463 24.17 28.70 41.68
CA MET A 463 25.12 29.81 41.53
C MET A 463 25.42 30.52 42.86
N ARG A 464 24.59 30.30 43.90
CA ARG A 464 24.72 30.92 45.23
C ARG A 464 25.55 30.08 46.22
N GLU A 465 25.57 28.76 46.09
CA GLU A 465 26.34 27.85 46.94
C GLU A 465 27.64 27.36 46.27
N LYS A 466 28.77 27.47 46.98
CA LYS A 466 30.07 26.94 46.54
C LYS A 466 30.04 25.40 46.48
N THR A 467 29.77 24.86 45.28
CA THR A 467 30.44 23.66 44.70
C THR A 467 30.39 22.32 45.46
N ALA A 468 29.41 22.03 46.31
CA ALA A 468 29.22 20.69 46.90
C ALA A 468 27.94 19.96 46.44
N GLY A 469 26.85 20.68 46.14
CA GLY A 469 25.53 20.07 45.82
C GLY A 469 25.36 19.48 44.41
N LEU A 470 26.35 19.64 43.51
CA LEU A 470 26.24 19.25 42.10
C LEU A 470 26.48 17.75 41.84
N LEU A 471 27.02 17.01 42.81
CA LEU A 471 27.34 15.59 42.67
C LEU A 471 26.10 14.70 42.73
N ALA A 472 25.18 14.95 43.66
CA ALA A 472 24.01 14.10 43.87
C ALA A 472 23.07 14.03 42.64
N PRO A 473 22.62 15.14 42.03
CA PRO A 473 21.73 15.07 40.87
C PRO A 473 22.42 14.51 39.61
N VAL A 474 23.72 14.76 39.43
CA VAL A 474 24.50 14.19 38.31
C VAL A 474 24.70 12.69 38.48
N VAL A 475 24.99 12.22 39.69
CA VAL A 475 25.13 10.78 40.00
C VAL A 475 23.79 10.05 39.81
N VAL A 476 22.67 10.66 40.22
CA VAL A 476 21.33 10.09 39.99
C VAL A 476 21.00 10.03 38.49
N ALA A 477 21.28 11.09 37.73
CA ALA A 477 21.06 11.11 36.29
C ALA A 477 21.91 10.06 35.54
N LEU A 478 23.18 9.90 35.92
CA LEU A 478 24.08 8.89 35.36
C LEU A 478 23.64 7.46 35.74
N ALA A 479 23.18 7.24 36.98
CA ALA A 479 22.68 5.95 37.44
C ALA A 479 21.39 5.54 36.71
N VAL A 480 20.47 6.48 36.49
CA VAL A 480 19.25 6.23 35.71
C VAL A 480 19.58 5.92 34.25
N GLY A 481 20.53 6.66 33.65
CA GLY A 481 21.02 6.39 32.30
C GLY A 481 21.68 5.01 32.16
N ALA A 482 22.50 4.60 33.14
CA ALA A 482 23.15 3.29 33.16
C ALA A 482 22.14 2.14 33.33
N CYS A 483 21.14 2.30 34.20
CA CYS A 483 20.07 1.31 34.37
C CYS A 483 19.20 1.17 33.11
N ALA A 484 18.89 2.28 32.43
CA ALA A 484 18.16 2.25 31.15
C ALA A 484 18.97 1.54 30.05
N ALA A 485 20.28 1.79 29.97
CA ALA A 485 21.18 1.12 29.03
C ALA A 485 21.33 -0.38 29.34
N ALA A 486 21.47 -0.76 30.61
CA ALA A 486 21.54 -2.16 31.04
C ALA A 486 20.23 -2.92 30.78
N ALA A 487 19.08 -2.29 31.01
CA ALA A 487 17.78 -2.87 30.67
C ALA A 487 17.61 -3.04 29.14
N GLN A 488 18.16 -2.14 28.33
CA GLN A 488 18.23 -2.29 26.88
C GLN A 488 19.16 -3.44 26.44
N LEU A 489 20.31 -3.60 27.09
CA LEU A 489 21.27 -4.69 26.83
C LEU A 489 20.67 -6.07 27.16
N LEU A 490 19.95 -6.18 28.28
CA LEU A 490 19.31 -7.42 28.73
C LEU A 490 18.11 -7.83 27.86
N THR A 491 17.46 -6.88 27.18
CA THR A 491 16.26 -7.14 26.38
C THR A 491 16.52 -7.43 24.91
N ARG A 492 17.74 -7.20 24.38
CA ARG A 492 18.01 -7.28 22.93
C ARG A 492 19.02 -8.32 22.44
N GLY A 493 19.70 -9.08 23.30
CA GLY A 493 20.41 -10.31 22.90
C GLY A 493 21.53 -10.21 21.85
N TYR A 494 21.82 -9.05 21.26
CA TYR A 494 22.90 -8.87 20.29
C TYR A 494 23.55 -7.50 20.44
N MET A 495 24.89 -7.52 20.47
CA MET A 495 25.73 -6.33 20.48
C MET A 495 26.16 -5.95 19.06
N GLU A 496 26.00 -4.68 18.69
CA GLU A 496 26.94 -4.06 17.74
C GLU A 496 28.18 -3.61 18.49
N THR A 497 29.32 -4.22 18.15
CA THR A 497 30.64 -4.00 18.74
C THR A 497 31.13 -2.54 18.64
N ALA A 498 30.48 -1.70 17.83
CA ALA A 498 30.78 -0.28 17.70
C ALA A 498 30.56 0.53 19.01
N TRP A 499 29.60 0.13 19.86
CA TRP A 499 29.27 0.88 21.07
C TRP A 499 30.20 0.59 22.26
N CYS A 500 30.82 -0.58 22.31
CA CYS A 500 31.81 -0.87 23.36
C CYS A 500 33.12 -0.10 23.18
N LEU A 501 33.48 0.24 21.94
CA LEU A 501 34.66 1.06 21.67
C LEU A 501 34.41 2.55 21.97
N ALA A 502 33.17 3.04 21.80
CA ALA A 502 32.81 4.42 22.15
C ALA A 502 32.72 4.65 23.66
N ALA A 503 32.25 3.67 24.43
CA ALA A 503 32.18 3.75 25.89
C ALA A 503 33.56 3.61 26.57
N GLY A 504 34.50 2.87 25.96
CA GLY A 504 35.87 2.72 26.47
C GLY A 504 36.79 3.92 26.21
N ALA A 505 36.42 4.82 25.29
CA ALA A 505 37.24 5.98 24.93
C ALA A 505 37.04 7.21 25.84
N PHE A 506 36.09 7.16 26.78
CA PHE A 506 35.79 8.27 27.71
C PHE A 506 35.79 7.86 29.20
N SER A 507 36.61 6.87 29.56
CA SER A 507 37.03 6.66 30.97
C SER A 507 38.28 7.47 31.30
#